data_AF-A0A955HED6-F1
#
_entry.id   AF-A0A955HED6-F1
#
_cell.length_a   1.000
_cell.length_b   1.000
_cell.length_c   1.000
_cell.angle_alpha   90.00
_cell.angle_beta   90.00
_cell.angle_gamma   90.00
#
_symmetry.space_group_name_H-M   'P 1'
#
loop_
_entity.id
_entity.type
_entity.pdbx_description
1 polymer ?
#
loop_
_entity_poly.entity_id
_entity_poly.type
_entity_poly.pdbx_seq_one_letter_code
_entity_poly.pdbx_strand_id
1 'polypeptide(L)'
;MDKRSKIILFPFLGLSVLLILFSYYRFVVVYDFPFSLRVPCDPSVEMCFATACSVDLGDCQGMIEEPTVFYKNVTFLANTVSSCSELGECPVFLDCIDPLVSSSVCEVQYCDEESALEEEAECVGYEEELFGENFNHL
;
A
#
# COMPACT_ATOMS: atom_id res chain seq x y z
N MET A 1 -0.05 -28.14 -42.15
CA MET A 1 0.41 -28.45 -40.79
C MET A 1 0.30 -29.95 -40.58
N ASP A 2 1.42 -30.64 -40.39
CA ASP A 2 1.43 -32.08 -40.13
C ASP A 2 0.60 -32.45 -38.91
N LYS A 3 -0.06 -33.63 -38.94
CA LYS A 3 -0.90 -34.13 -37.83
C LYS A 3 -0.14 -34.12 -36.48
N ARG A 4 1.17 -34.37 -36.53
CA ARG A 4 2.06 -34.34 -35.35
C ARG A 4 2.23 -32.92 -34.79
N SER A 5 2.37 -31.92 -35.65
CA SER A 5 2.50 -30.52 -35.24
C SER A 5 1.15 -29.97 -34.72
N LYS A 6 0.03 -30.38 -35.34
CA LYS A 6 -1.32 -29.99 -34.88
C LYS A 6 -1.65 -30.52 -33.48
N ILE A 7 -1.19 -31.72 -33.13
CA ILE A 7 -1.38 -32.32 -31.80
C ILE A 7 -0.69 -31.55 -30.68
N ILE A 8 0.39 -30.83 -30.97
CA ILE A 8 1.14 -30.07 -29.95
C ILE A 8 0.68 -28.61 -29.93
N LEU A 9 0.43 -28.03 -31.11
CA LEU A 9 0.12 -26.61 -31.25
C LEU A 9 -1.29 -26.27 -30.75
N PHE A 10 -2.28 -27.13 -30.98
CA PHE A 10 -3.65 -26.89 -30.51
C PHE A 10 -3.80 -26.84 -28.98
N PRO A 11 -3.30 -27.82 -28.21
CA PRO A 11 -3.39 -27.76 -26.75
C PRO A 11 -2.54 -26.63 -26.18
N PHE A 12 -1.39 -26.33 -26.79
CA PHE A 12 -0.58 -25.18 -26.39
C PHE A 12 -1.34 -23.85 -26.55
N LEU A 13 -2.00 -23.66 -27.70
CA LEU A 13 -2.83 -22.49 -27.95
C LEU A 13 -4.08 -22.45 -27.05
N GLY A 14 -4.67 -23.61 -26.77
CA GLY A 14 -5.79 -23.71 -25.83
C GLY A 14 -5.39 -23.33 -24.40
N LEU A 15 -4.24 -23.84 -23.94
CA LEU A 15 -3.69 -23.51 -22.63
C LEU A 15 -3.37 -22.02 -22.53
N SER A 16 -2.74 -21.43 -23.56
CA SER A 16 -2.40 -20.00 -23.53
C SER A 16 -3.65 -19.12 -23.47
N VAL A 17 -4.70 -19.45 -24.23
CA VAL A 17 -5.98 -18.73 -24.15
C VAL A 17 -6.62 -18.88 -22.76
N LEU A 18 -6.61 -20.08 -22.18
CA LEU A 18 -7.14 -20.30 -20.82
C LEU A 18 -6.38 -19.49 -19.77
N LEU A 19 -5.05 -19.43 -19.85
CA LEU A 19 -4.24 -18.62 -18.94
C LEU A 19 -4.55 -17.13 -19.07
N ILE A 20 -4.71 -16.63 -20.30
CA ILE A 20 -5.07 -15.22 -20.55
C ILE A 20 -6.44 -14.91 -19.95
N LEU A 21 -7.44 -15.77 -20.18
CA LEU A 21 -8.78 -15.59 -19.63
C LEU A 21 -8.80 -15.67 -18.11
N PHE A 22 -8.02 -16.59 -17.52
CA PHE A 22 -7.89 -16.71 -16.08
C PHE A 22 -7.25 -15.47 -15.45
N SER A 23 -6.16 -14.96 -16.03
CA SER A 23 -5.52 -13.72 -15.58
C SER A 23 -6.46 -12.52 -15.73
N TYR A 24 -7.18 -12.41 -16.85
CA TYR A 24 -8.16 -11.34 -17.06
C TYR A 24 -9.26 -11.38 -15.98
N TYR A 25 -9.80 -12.56 -15.71
CA TYR A 25 -10.81 -12.74 -14.66
C TYR A 25 -10.27 -12.33 -13.29
N ARG A 26 -9.08 -12.80 -12.92
CA ARG A 26 -8.45 -12.50 -11.62
C ARG A 26 -8.21 -11.00 -11.43
N PHE A 27 -7.61 -10.34 -12.42
CA PHE A 27 -7.18 -8.94 -12.27
C PHE A 27 -8.27 -7.92 -12.58
N VAL A 28 -9.16 -8.19 -13.54
CA VAL A 28 -10.13 -7.20 -14.02
C VAL A 28 -11.53 -7.40 -13.42
N VAL A 29 -11.91 -8.65 -13.15
CA VAL A 29 -13.26 -8.94 -12.62
C VAL A 29 -13.24 -9.08 -11.11
N VAL A 30 -12.28 -9.82 -10.58
CA VAL A 30 -12.18 -10.07 -9.13
C VAL A 30 -11.31 -9.02 -8.42
N TYR A 31 -10.59 -8.16 -9.16
CA TYR A 31 -9.67 -7.16 -8.60
C TYR A 31 -8.68 -7.74 -7.57
N ASP A 32 -8.18 -8.95 -7.84
CA ASP A 32 -7.30 -9.70 -6.94
C ASP A 32 -5.83 -9.34 -7.18
N PHE A 33 -5.51 -8.08 -6.87
CA PHE A 33 -4.16 -7.52 -6.86
C PHE A 33 -3.97 -6.62 -5.64
N PRO A 34 -2.75 -6.58 -5.06
CA PRO A 34 -2.42 -5.65 -3.99
C PRO A 34 -2.32 -4.23 -4.55
N PHE A 35 -2.75 -3.26 -3.75
CA PHE A 35 -2.64 -1.85 -4.03
C PHE A 35 -2.19 -1.14 -2.76
N SER A 36 -1.25 -0.21 -2.90
CA SER A 36 -0.64 0.52 -1.79
C SER A 36 -1.00 1.99 -1.88
N LEU A 37 -1.39 2.57 -0.75
CA LEU A 37 -1.72 3.98 -0.61
C LEU A 37 -0.93 4.59 0.54
N ARG A 38 -0.54 5.86 0.36
CA ARG A 38 -0.07 6.70 1.46
C ARG A 38 -1.29 7.25 2.20
N VAL A 39 -1.34 7.03 3.51
CA VAL A 39 -2.39 7.56 4.38
C VAL A 39 -1.77 8.45 5.46
N PRO A 40 -2.52 9.44 6.00
CA PRO A 40 -2.02 10.28 7.08
C PRO A 40 -1.58 9.45 8.30
N CYS A 41 -0.46 9.84 8.90
CA CYS A 41 0.11 9.20 10.08
C CYS A 41 0.39 10.25 11.15
N ASP A 42 0.12 9.93 12.42
CA ASP A 42 0.40 10.83 13.55
C ASP A 42 1.73 10.46 14.20
N PRO A 43 2.80 11.26 14.03
CA PRO A 43 4.12 10.96 14.57
C PRO A 43 4.16 11.04 16.11
N SER A 44 3.12 11.53 16.77
CA SER A 44 3.04 11.59 18.23
C SER A 44 2.75 10.22 18.87
N VAL A 45 2.26 9.26 18.07
CA VAL A 45 1.81 7.94 18.54
C VAL A 45 2.31 6.78 17.67
N GLU A 46 2.73 7.04 16.44
CA GLU A 46 3.19 6.05 15.46
C GLU A 46 4.54 6.44 14.85
N MET A 47 5.26 5.47 14.25
CA MET A 47 6.47 5.71 13.45
C MET A 47 6.10 5.97 11.99
N CYS A 48 6.19 7.23 11.57
CA CYS A 48 5.73 7.71 10.27
C CYS A 48 6.88 8.01 9.31
N PHE A 49 6.62 7.91 8.00
CA PHE A 49 7.49 8.48 6.98
C PHE A 49 7.29 9.98 6.93
N ALA A 50 8.38 10.74 6.85
CA ALA A 50 8.41 12.18 6.74
C ALA A 50 9.05 12.56 5.41
N THR A 51 8.32 13.31 4.59
CA THR A 51 8.82 13.83 3.32
C THR A 51 8.52 15.31 3.17
N ALA A 52 9.34 16.01 2.39
CA ALA A 52 9.09 17.39 2.04
C ALA A 52 7.85 17.45 1.13
N CYS A 53 7.00 18.45 1.37
CA CYS A 53 5.79 18.64 0.58
C CYS A 53 6.16 18.81 -0.90
N SER A 54 5.73 17.87 -1.75
CA SER A 54 5.91 17.97 -3.20
C SER A 54 4.55 18.20 -3.86
N VAL A 55 4.47 19.22 -4.71
CA VAL A 55 3.23 19.58 -5.41
C VAL A 55 2.83 18.50 -6.42
N ASP A 56 3.81 17.75 -6.94
CA ASP A 56 3.60 16.69 -7.93
C ASP A 56 2.87 15.46 -7.38
N LEU A 57 2.96 15.20 -6.07
CA LEU A 57 2.33 14.04 -5.43
C LEU A 57 0.95 14.35 -4.84
N GLY A 58 0.50 15.62 -4.87
CA GLY A 58 -0.78 16.02 -4.31
C GLY A 58 -0.82 16.02 -2.77
N ASP A 59 0.32 15.80 -2.12
CA ASP A 59 0.46 15.72 -0.66
C ASP A 59 0.22 17.08 0.02
N CYS A 60 0.39 18.17 -0.73
CA CYS A 60 0.14 19.52 -0.25
C CYS A 60 -1.35 19.88 -0.41
N GLN A 61 -2.16 19.65 0.64
CA GLN A 61 -3.55 20.15 0.74
C GLN A 61 -3.61 21.68 0.84
N GLY A 62 -3.14 22.40 -0.18
CA GLY A 62 -3.25 23.86 -0.30
C GLY A 62 -2.38 24.69 0.66
N MET A 63 -1.45 24.08 1.38
CA MET A 63 -0.52 24.78 2.28
C MET A 63 0.70 25.27 1.49
N ILE A 64 0.86 26.59 1.41
CA ILE A 64 1.88 27.29 0.60
C ILE A 64 3.25 27.35 1.32
N GLU A 65 3.30 26.99 2.60
CA GLU A 65 4.51 27.07 3.42
C GLU A 65 4.90 25.68 3.91
N GLU A 66 5.81 25.05 3.16
CA GLU A 66 6.58 23.81 3.43
C GLU A 66 6.26 23.08 4.75
N PRO A 67 5.11 22.37 4.89
CA PRO A 67 4.93 21.46 5.99
C PRO A 67 5.45 20.09 5.56
N THR A 68 6.44 19.56 6.28
CA THR A 68 6.78 18.13 6.22
C THR A 68 5.49 17.31 6.36
N VAL A 69 5.27 16.38 5.44
CA VAL A 69 4.08 15.52 5.44
C VAL A 69 4.44 14.18 6.09
N PHE A 70 3.63 13.78 7.07
CA PHE A 70 3.77 12.51 7.77
C PHE A 70 2.75 11.49 7.23
N TYR A 71 3.25 10.35 6.77
CA TYR A 71 2.40 9.31 6.19
C TYR A 71 2.85 7.92 6.62
N LYS A 72 1.96 6.95 6.42
CA LYS A 72 2.25 5.51 6.48
C LYS A 72 1.74 4.85 5.21
N ASN A 73 2.36 3.72 4.84
CA ASN A 73 1.98 2.96 3.67
C ASN A 73 0.97 1.89 4.08
N VAL A 74 -0.17 1.85 3.40
CA VAL A 74 -1.20 0.82 3.63
C VAL A 74 -1.42 0.06 2.34
N THR A 75 -1.16 -1.25 2.39
CA THR A 75 -1.31 -2.17 1.28
C THR A 75 -2.53 -3.06 1.50
N PHE A 76 -3.41 -3.17 0.52
CA PHE A 76 -4.62 -4.00 0.60
C PHE A 76 -4.98 -4.60 -0.76
N LEU A 77 -5.85 -5.61 -0.78
CA LEU A 77 -6.36 -6.13 -2.04
C LEU A 77 -7.41 -5.18 -2.64
N ALA A 78 -7.29 -4.85 -3.92
CA ALA A 78 -8.19 -3.89 -4.57
C ALA A 78 -9.68 -4.29 -4.52
N ASN A 79 -9.97 -5.57 -4.32
CA ASN A 79 -11.33 -6.09 -4.19
C ASN A 79 -12.01 -5.85 -2.84
N THR A 80 -11.28 -5.37 -1.84
CA THR A 80 -11.86 -5.02 -0.52
C THR A 80 -12.32 -3.58 -0.43
N VAL A 81 -11.89 -2.72 -1.35
CA VAL A 81 -12.32 -1.33 -1.39
C VAL A 81 -13.55 -1.20 -2.29
N SER A 82 -14.65 -0.72 -1.72
CA SER A 82 -15.83 -0.38 -2.50
C SER A 82 -15.50 0.79 -3.43
N SER A 83 -15.88 0.69 -4.71
CA SER A 83 -15.77 1.81 -5.65
C SER A 83 -16.46 3.05 -5.09
N CYS A 84 -15.76 4.17 -5.01
CA CYS A 84 -16.37 5.43 -4.62
C CYS A 84 -17.49 5.79 -5.58
N SER A 85 -18.66 6.15 -5.06
CA SER A 85 -19.74 6.68 -5.91
C SER A 85 -19.33 8.05 -6.46
N GLU A 86 -19.83 8.42 -7.65
CA GLU A 86 -19.60 9.73 -8.26
C GLU A 86 -20.09 10.91 -7.40
N LEU A 87 -20.83 10.67 -6.31
CA LEU A 87 -21.33 11.68 -5.37
C LEU A 87 -20.35 12.09 -4.26
N GLY A 88 -19.07 11.72 -4.36
CA GLY A 88 -17.99 12.49 -3.73
C GLY A 88 -17.62 12.14 -2.29
N GLU A 89 -18.10 11.03 -1.74
CA GLU A 89 -17.62 10.51 -0.45
C GLU A 89 -17.08 9.10 -0.67
N CYS A 90 -15.78 9.02 -0.95
CA CYS A 90 -15.02 7.79 -0.70
C CYS A 90 -14.98 7.59 0.82
N PRO A 91 -15.29 6.40 1.37
CA PRO A 91 -15.03 6.13 2.77
C PRO A 91 -13.51 6.24 3.00
N VAL A 92 -13.07 7.37 3.55
CA VAL A 92 -11.67 7.61 3.95
C VAL A 92 -11.43 6.94 5.29
N PHE A 93 -11.58 5.62 5.35
CA PHE A 93 -11.19 4.86 6.53
C PHE A 93 -10.74 3.47 6.07
N LEU A 94 -9.56 3.42 5.44
CA LEU A 94 -8.75 2.21 5.39
C LEU A 94 -7.78 2.23 6.57
N ASP A 95 -8.34 2.19 7.77
CA ASP A 95 -7.57 1.66 8.89
C ASP A 95 -7.69 0.14 8.81
N CYS A 96 -6.57 -0.57 8.65
CA CYS A 96 -6.53 -2.04 8.77
C CYS A 96 -6.99 -2.55 10.16
N ILE A 97 -7.42 -1.64 11.04
CA ILE A 97 -7.94 -1.85 12.39
C ILE A 97 -9.43 -2.23 12.37
N ASP A 98 -10.14 -1.98 11.26
CA ASP A 98 -11.56 -2.37 11.18
C ASP A 98 -11.70 -3.91 11.26
N PRO A 99 -12.43 -4.46 12.25
CA PRO A 99 -12.56 -5.91 12.44
C PRO A 99 -13.25 -6.62 11.27
N LEU A 100 -13.84 -5.90 10.32
CA LEU A 100 -14.38 -6.47 9.08
C LEU A 100 -13.29 -6.77 8.03
N VAL A 101 -12.09 -6.19 8.16
CA VAL A 101 -10.96 -6.44 7.27
C VAL A 101 -10.03 -7.43 7.96
N SER A 102 -9.99 -8.67 7.45
CA SER A 102 -9.02 -9.65 7.95
C SER A 102 -7.60 -9.12 7.76
N SER A 103 -6.73 -9.26 8.76
CA SER A 103 -5.31 -8.89 8.70
C SER A 103 -4.52 -9.54 7.56
N SER A 104 -5.06 -10.59 6.93
CA SER A 104 -4.49 -11.20 5.71
C SER A 104 -4.71 -10.40 4.43
N VAL A 105 -5.45 -9.29 4.49
CA VAL A 105 -5.88 -8.50 3.32
C VAL A 105 -5.51 -7.02 3.44
N CYS A 106 -4.94 -6.60 4.57
CA CYS A 106 -4.53 -5.23 4.83
C CYS A 106 -3.25 -5.24 5.66
N GLU A 107 -2.20 -4.66 5.12
CA GLU A 107 -0.87 -4.56 5.71
C GLU A 107 -0.53 -3.08 5.88
N VAL A 108 -0.20 -2.69 7.10
CA VAL A 108 0.30 -1.35 7.40
C VAL A 108 1.81 -1.43 7.53
N GLN A 109 2.51 -0.70 6.67
CA GLN A 109 3.94 -0.49 6.75
C GLN A 109 4.21 0.85 7.40
N TYR A 110 4.79 0.79 8.59
CA TYR A 110 5.37 1.94 9.29
C TYR A 110 6.79 2.20 8.79
N CYS A 111 7.34 3.36 9.14
CA CYS A 111 8.69 3.70 8.72
C CYS A 111 9.74 2.93 9.54
N ASP A 112 10.68 2.31 8.83
CA ASP A 112 11.88 1.66 9.34
C ASP A 112 13.09 2.03 8.45
N GLU A 113 14.31 1.67 8.87
CA GLU A 113 15.54 2.05 8.15
C GLU A 113 15.59 1.53 6.71
N GLU A 114 15.03 0.36 6.42
CA GLU A 114 15.01 -0.22 5.08
C GLU A 114 13.96 0.48 4.22
N SER A 115 12.74 0.63 4.73
CA SER A 115 11.65 1.28 3.99
C SER A 115 11.89 2.78 3.76
N ALA A 116 12.58 3.47 4.68
CA ALA A 116 12.98 4.87 4.52
C ALA A 116 13.91 5.08 3.32
N LEU A 117 14.83 4.15 3.08
CA LEU A 117 15.75 4.20 1.95
C LEU A 117 15.02 3.94 0.63
N GLU A 118 14.02 3.07 0.61
CA GLU A 118 13.22 2.79 -0.58
C GLU A 118 12.31 3.96 -0.97
N GLU A 119 11.75 4.65 0.02
CA GLU A 119 10.81 5.76 -0.17
C GLU A 119 11.51 7.13 -0.29
N GLU A 120 12.85 7.19 -0.17
CA GLU A 120 13.63 8.43 -0.08
C GLU A 120 13.07 9.39 1.00
N ALA A 121 12.66 8.82 2.14
CA ALA A 121 11.98 9.52 3.23
C ALA A 121 12.73 9.36 4.57
N GLU A 122 12.42 10.19 5.55
CA GLU A 122 12.96 10.09 6.91
C GLU A 122 11.93 9.49 7.86
N CYS A 123 12.33 8.64 8.81
CA CYS A 123 11.41 8.16 9.84
C CYS A 123 11.29 9.16 10.98
N VAL A 124 10.06 9.55 11.31
CA VAL A 124 9.73 10.42 12.43
C VAL A 124 8.57 9.80 13.21
N GLY A 125 8.74 9.65 14.52
CA GLY A 125 7.70 9.08 15.37
C GLY A 125 8.01 9.13 16.84
N TYR A 126 7.11 8.56 17.63
CA TYR A 126 7.28 8.40 19.07
C TYR A 126 8.39 7.38 19.34
N GLU A 127 9.61 7.86 19.57
CA GLU A 127 10.57 7.09 20.35
C GLU A 127 9.93 6.87 21.73
N GLU A 128 9.55 5.63 22.04
CA GLU A 128 9.60 5.21 23.43
C GLU A 128 11.04 5.44 23.89
N GLU A 129 11.32 6.60 24.49
CA GLU A 129 12.30 6.70 25.57
C GLU A 129 11.84 5.73 26.66
N LEU A 130 12.04 4.43 26.46
CA LEU A 130 12.24 3.51 27.55
C LEU A 130 13.64 3.81 28.08
N PHE A 131 13.69 4.85 28.92
CA PHE A 131 14.33 4.86 30.23
C PHE A 131 14.94 3.51 30.63
N GLY A 132 16.06 3.16 29.99
CA GLY A 132 17.02 2.19 30.49
C GLY A 132 18.02 2.95 31.34
N GLU A 133 17.79 2.95 32.64
CA GLU A 133 18.61 3.54 33.69
C GLU A 133 20.12 3.52 33.37
N ASN A 134 20.73 4.70 33.19
CA ASN A 134 22.13 4.92 33.50
C ASN A 134 22.40 6.37 33.87
N PHE A 135 21.68 6.85 34.89
CA PHE A 135 22.25 7.84 35.81
C PHE A 135 23.24 7.12 36.74
N ASN A 136 24.45 6.82 36.23
CA ASN A 136 25.61 6.61 37.07
C ASN A 136 26.46 7.89 37.05
N HIS A 137 25.91 8.93 37.71
CA HIS A 137 26.73 9.98 38.31
C HIS A 137 26.74 9.72 39.82
N LEU A 138 27.77 9.00 40.26
CA LEU A 138 28.37 9.08 41.59
C LEU A 138 29.87 8.82 41.45
#